data_AF-A0A9Q4KNL9-F1
#
_entry.id   AF-A0A9Q4KNL9-F1
#
_cell.length_a   1.000
_cell.length_b   1.000
_cell.length_c   1.000
_cell.angle_alpha   90.00
_cell.angle_beta   90.00
_cell.angle_gamma   90.00
#
_symmetry.space_group_name_H-M   'P 1'
#
loop_
_entity.id
_entity.type
_entity.pdbx_description
1 polymer ?
#
loop_
_entity_poly.entity_id
_entity_poly.type
_entity_poly.pdbx_seq_one_letter_code
_entity_poly.pdbx_strand_id
1 'polypeptide(L)'
;MQKIMIIGRPNVGKSSLFNRLARQRIAITSDISGTTRDTNKTEIEIYDKTCFLIDSGGLDESSELFKNIREKTLKEAKQADIILFMVDGKMMPQDEDKKIVYSLMRLEIPIFLIINKIDSRNDEKRSFEFNEFGIKDSFAISVSHNTGIEELKDAIYPLLKDNLKSDETEFLEDFLENFDNDGEFVENDKNIKVGIIGRVNVGKSSLLNALVKDERSVVSSVAGTTIDPVNETFVYGDKTIEFVDTAGIRRRGKIEGIEKFALNRTEQILENSDIALLVLDSSEDLTELDERIAGLAAKFELGVIIVLNKWENKGEKDFDQISLLIKDKFKFLSYAPIISVSALQGKRVHKIYDLILEIYANFTKKLKTSRLNEVIKEATINHPIPHDKGKIVKIYYAVQFGFNPPKIALIMNRPRSLHFSYKRYLMNKIRENFDLTGVPLVLIPRNKNKDENDEEKK
;
A
#
# COMPACT_ATOMS: atom_id res chain seq x y z
N MET A 1 4.05 -3.39 5.98
CA MET A 1 4.93 -2.38 6.59
C MET A 1 5.38 -2.87 7.94
N GLN A 2 6.65 -2.72 8.26
CA GLN A 2 7.18 -3.13 9.57
C GLN A 2 6.59 -2.32 10.71
N LYS A 3 6.53 -2.93 11.89
CA LYS A 3 5.98 -2.37 13.11
C LYS A 3 7.11 -2.15 14.12
N ILE A 4 7.32 -0.90 14.51
CA ILE A 4 8.16 -0.51 15.63
C ILE A 4 7.26 -0.31 16.84
N MET A 5 7.53 -1.01 17.94
CA MET A 5 6.76 -0.90 19.18
C MET A 5 7.59 -0.20 20.26
N ILE A 6 7.04 0.85 20.87
CA ILE A 6 7.62 1.50 22.06
C ILE A 6 7.04 0.85 23.30
N ILE A 7 7.90 0.23 24.12
CA ILE A 7 7.55 -0.49 25.34
C ILE A 7 8.30 0.14 26.51
N GLY A 8 7.67 0.24 27.69
CA GLY A 8 8.32 0.72 28.90
C GLY A 8 7.31 1.09 29.97
N ARG A 9 7.76 1.38 31.19
CA ARG A 9 6.86 1.77 32.29
C ARG A 9 6.10 3.09 31.99
N PRO A 10 5.00 3.38 32.68
CA PRO A 10 4.37 4.70 32.64
C PRO A 10 5.38 5.82 32.94
N ASN A 11 5.17 7.01 32.37
CA ASN A 11 5.96 8.23 32.64
C ASN A 11 7.46 8.23 32.25
N VAL A 12 7.96 7.19 31.57
CA VAL A 12 9.32 7.19 31.01
C VAL A 12 9.45 8.10 29.78
N GLY A 13 8.33 8.49 29.17
CA GLY A 13 8.24 9.45 28.05
C GLY A 13 7.82 8.85 26.70
N LYS A 14 7.19 7.66 26.69
CA LYS A 14 6.88 6.89 25.46
C LYS A 14 6.09 7.73 24.45
N SER A 15 5.03 8.36 24.93
CA SER A 15 4.17 9.22 24.11
C SER A 15 4.88 10.49 23.63
N SER A 16 5.90 10.97 24.35
CA SER A 16 6.74 12.08 23.89
C SER A 16 7.60 11.64 22.69
N LEU A 17 8.25 10.47 22.77
CA LEU A 17 9.03 9.91 21.66
C LEU A 17 8.13 9.58 20.46
N PHE A 18 6.97 8.96 20.73
CA PHE A 18 5.94 8.66 19.73
C PHE A 18 5.54 9.90 18.94
N ASN A 19 5.13 10.96 19.66
CA ASN A 19 4.73 12.22 19.03
C ASN A 19 5.89 12.88 18.28
N ARG A 20 7.13 12.77 18.76
CA ARG A 20 8.30 13.36 18.10
C ARG A 20 8.54 12.70 16.74
N LEU A 21 8.58 11.37 16.70
CA LEU A 21 8.77 10.60 15.47
C LEU A 21 7.58 10.76 14.51
N ALA A 22 6.35 10.82 15.05
CA ALA A 22 5.14 11.04 14.25
C ALA A 22 5.05 12.46 13.65
N ARG A 23 5.49 13.51 14.37
CA ARG A 23 5.40 14.91 13.92
C ARG A 23 6.39 15.29 12.83
N GLN A 24 7.48 14.53 12.62
CA GLN A 24 8.40 14.80 11.51
C GLN A 24 7.73 14.59 10.14
N ARG A 25 6.70 13.73 10.06
CA ARG A 25 5.83 13.63 8.88
C ARG A 25 4.93 14.87 8.72
N ILE A 26 4.36 15.37 9.82
CA ILE A 26 3.44 16.52 9.83
C ILE A 26 4.17 17.82 9.44
N ALA A 27 5.44 17.97 9.79
CA ALA A 27 6.24 19.15 9.41
C ALA A 27 6.52 19.24 7.88
N ILE A 28 6.43 18.12 7.15
CA ILE A 28 6.55 18.08 5.68
C ILE A 28 5.19 18.36 5.01
N THR A 29 4.09 18.27 5.76
CA THR A 29 2.73 18.50 5.29
C THR A 29 1.91 19.33 6.29
N SER A 30 1.96 20.64 6.15
CA SER A 30 0.88 21.57 6.54
C SER A 30 0.01 21.80 5.29
N ASP A 31 -1.32 21.70 5.25
CA ASP A 31 -2.36 21.80 6.26
C ASP A 31 -3.49 20.80 5.96
N ILE A 32 -3.74 19.81 6.81
CA ILE A 32 -5.10 19.28 7.03
C ILE A 32 -5.22 18.87 8.49
N SER A 33 -5.95 19.68 9.25
CA SER A 33 -6.37 19.40 10.61
C SER A 33 -7.52 18.38 10.62
N GLY A 34 -7.42 17.36 11.48
CA GLY A 34 -8.56 16.48 11.77
C GLY A 34 -8.23 15.02 12.03
N THR A 35 -7.32 14.70 12.95
CA THR A 35 -7.13 13.32 13.43
C THR A 35 -7.59 13.21 14.87
N THR A 36 -8.72 12.55 15.11
CA THR A 36 -9.03 12.00 16.42
C THR A 36 -9.42 10.53 16.33
N ARG A 37 -8.80 9.77 17.26
CA ARG A 37 -9.16 8.47 17.83
C ARG A 37 -8.77 7.22 17.03
N ASP A 38 -7.46 6.97 16.98
CA ASP A 38 -6.83 5.67 17.24
C ASP A 38 -5.37 5.95 17.65
N THR A 39 -5.18 6.48 18.87
CA THR A 39 -3.97 7.21 19.30
C THR A 39 -2.70 6.39 19.48
N ASN A 40 -2.70 5.08 19.20
CA ASN A 40 -1.60 4.21 19.58
C ASN A 40 -0.84 3.62 18.39
N LYS A 41 -1.24 3.92 17.15
CA LYS A 41 -0.55 3.45 15.94
C LYS A 41 -0.56 4.54 14.88
N THR A 42 0.62 4.97 14.45
CA THR A 42 0.80 5.99 13.41
C THR A 42 1.84 5.52 12.40
N GLU A 43 1.59 5.76 11.12
CA GLU A 43 2.61 5.58 10.09
C GLU A 43 3.61 6.74 10.15
N ILE A 44 4.88 6.40 10.33
CA ILE A 44 6.02 7.31 10.35
C ILE A 44 6.97 7.01 9.19
N GLU A 45 7.81 7.98 8.86
CA GLU A 45 8.89 7.83 7.89
C GLU A 45 10.22 8.03 8.60
N ILE A 46 11.10 7.02 8.54
CA ILE A 46 12.49 7.12 8.98
C ILE A 46 13.35 7.18 7.72
N TYR A 47 13.90 8.36 7.45
CA TYR A 47 14.56 8.70 6.20
C TYR A 47 13.66 8.49 4.98
N ASP A 48 13.81 7.39 4.25
CA ASP A 48 13.03 7.02 3.06
C ASP A 48 12.25 5.70 3.23
N LYS A 49 12.19 5.16 4.46
CA LYS A 49 11.45 3.94 4.79
C LYS A 49 10.23 4.27 5.65
N THR A 50 9.07 3.77 5.24
CA THR A 50 7.84 3.92 6.03
C THR A 50 7.61 2.72 6.92
N CYS A 51 7.21 2.97 8.16
CA CYS A 51 6.89 1.94 9.13
C CYS A 51 5.75 2.39 10.05
N PHE A 52 5.11 1.44 10.71
CA PHE A 52 4.13 1.73 11.76
C PHE A 52 4.84 1.89 13.09
N LEU A 53 4.69 3.04 13.73
CA LEU A 53 5.07 3.25 15.12
C LEU A 53 3.87 2.98 16.02
N ILE A 54 4.06 2.18 17.06
CA ILE A 54 3.03 1.80 18.02
C ILE A 54 3.48 2.20 19.43
N ASP A 55 2.64 2.92 20.18
CA ASP A 55 2.88 3.24 21.60
C ASP A 55 2.11 2.25 22.48
N SER A 56 2.83 1.49 23.32
CA SER A 56 2.19 0.58 24.29
C SER A 56 1.41 1.35 25.36
N GLY A 57 1.72 2.63 25.60
CA GLY A 57 1.19 3.43 26.71
C GLY A 57 -0.32 3.69 26.64
N GLY A 58 -0.89 3.92 25.46
CA GLY A 58 -2.34 4.10 25.32
C GLY A 58 -3.14 2.79 25.34
N LEU A 59 -2.46 1.64 25.40
CA LEU A 59 -3.07 0.33 25.64
C LEU A 59 -3.01 -0.06 27.13
N ASP A 60 -2.17 0.62 27.92
CA ASP A 60 -1.96 0.37 29.35
C ASP A 60 -2.93 1.14 30.26
N GLU A 61 -3.55 2.23 29.79
CA GLU A 61 -4.51 3.03 30.60
C GLU A 61 -5.81 2.29 30.97
N SER A 62 -6.05 1.10 30.39
CA SER A 62 -7.27 0.33 30.63
C SER A 62 -7.18 -0.74 31.73
N SER A 63 -6.07 -0.89 32.45
CA SER A 63 -5.98 -1.93 33.49
C SER A 63 -5.01 -1.63 34.63
N GLU A 64 -5.55 -1.25 35.78
CA GLU A 64 -4.93 -1.48 37.08
C GLU A 64 -4.82 -3.00 37.29
N LEU A 65 -3.65 -3.59 37.03
CA LEU A 65 -3.12 -4.84 37.62
C LEU A 65 -1.80 -5.22 36.91
N PHE A 66 -0.67 -5.03 37.60
CA PHE A 66 0.70 -5.18 37.08
C PHE A 66 1.05 -6.56 36.48
N LYS A 67 0.31 -7.63 36.81
CA LYS A 67 0.52 -8.96 36.18
C LYS A 67 -0.08 -9.06 34.77
N ASN A 68 -1.23 -8.43 34.52
CA ASN A 68 -1.90 -8.47 33.22
C ASN A 68 -1.15 -7.63 32.16
N ILE A 69 -0.44 -6.58 32.61
CA ILE A 69 0.38 -5.73 31.75
C ILE A 69 1.49 -6.56 31.10
N ARG A 70 2.21 -7.40 31.85
CA ARG A 70 3.32 -8.20 31.30
C ARG A 70 2.88 -9.18 30.20
N GLU A 71 1.78 -9.91 30.40
CA GLU A 71 1.27 -10.85 29.40
C GLU A 71 0.74 -10.12 28.16
N LYS A 72 0.07 -8.99 28.35
CA LYS A 72 -0.44 -8.14 27.28
C LYS A 72 0.71 -7.53 26.46
N THR A 73 1.69 -6.93 27.13
CA THR A 73 2.91 -6.39 26.51
C THR A 73 3.67 -7.45 25.74
N LEU A 74 3.82 -8.67 26.27
CA LEU A 74 4.50 -9.78 25.57
C LEU A 74 3.70 -10.27 24.35
N LYS A 75 2.37 -10.37 24.46
CA LYS A 75 1.50 -10.76 23.35
C LYS A 75 1.53 -9.74 22.21
N GLU A 76 1.63 -8.46 22.55
CA GLU A 76 1.72 -7.36 21.58
C GLU A 76 3.13 -7.22 21.00
N ALA A 77 4.18 -7.42 21.80
CA ALA A 77 5.56 -7.42 21.35
C ALA A 77 5.83 -8.48 20.28
N LYS A 78 5.16 -9.64 20.34
CA LYS A 78 5.23 -10.69 19.30
C LYS A 78 4.80 -10.23 17.90
N GLN A 79 4.07 -9.12 17.81
CA GLN A 79 3.63 -8.57 16.53
C GLN A 79 4.54 -7.46 16.01
N ALA A 80 5.58 -7.08 16.77
CA ALA A 80 6.55 -6.07 16.38
C ALA A 80 7.68 -6.68 15.56
N ASP A 81 8.22 -5.91 14.63
CA ASP A 81 9.44 -6.23 13.91
C ASP A 81 10.68 -5.64 14.61
N ILE A 82 10.48 -4.56 15.39
CA ILE A 82 11.51 -3.88 16.19
C ILE A 82 10.89 -3.40 17.50
N ILE A 83 11.61 -3.56 18.61
CA ILE A 83 11.18 -3.11 19.94
C ILE A 83 12.08 -1.98 20.43
N LEU A 84 11.47 -0.87 20.84
CA LEU A 84 12.13 0.22 21.55
C LEU A 84 11.75 0.11 23.03
N PHE A 85 12.63 -0.48 23.83
CA PHE A 85 12.41 -0.59 25.27
C PHE A 85 12.94 0.66 25.98
N MET A 86 12.03 1.46 26.53
CA MET A 86 12.32 2.79 27.01
C MET A 86 12.26 2.91 28.53
N VAL A 87 13.28 3.54 29.10
CA VAL A 87 13.44 3.77 30.54
C VAL A 87 13.73 5.23 30.85
N ASP A 88 13.50 5.61 32.12
CA ASP A 88 13.83 6.94 32.62
C ASP A 88 15.26 6.96 33.16
N GLY A 89 16.17 7.65 32.47
CA GLY A 89 17.57 7.81 32.85
C GLY A 89 17.79 8.63 34.12
N LYS A 90 16.74 9.26 34.70
CA LYS A 90 16.78 9.90 36.03
C LYS A 90 16.61 8.91 37.18
N MET A 91 16.17 7.69 36.89
CA MET A 91 16.00 6.62 37.87
C MET A 91 17.15 5.60 37.76
N MET A 92 17.32 4.78 38.79
CA MET A 92 18.21 3.61 38.73
C MET A 92 17.53 2.47 37.95
N PRO A 93 18.31 1.55 37.33
CA PRO A 93 17.78 0.35 36.69
C PRO A 93 16.91 -0.47 37.65
N GLN A 94 15.65 -0.73 37.29
CA GLN A 94 14.71 -1.45 38.16
C GLN A 94 14.68 -2.95 37.82
N ASP A 95 14.54 -3.80 38.84
CA ASP A 95 14.47 -5.26 38.66
C ASP A 95 13.23 -5.71 37.86
N GLU A 96 12.16 -4.94 37.89
CA GLU A 96 10.95 -5.21 37.10
C GLU A 96 11.19 -4.97 35.61
N ASP A 97 11.91 -3.91 35.25
CA ASP A 97 12.30 -3.62 33.88
C ASP A 97 13.23 -4.74 33.34
N LYS A 98 14.20 -5.21 34.15
CA LYS A 98 15.06 -6.36 33.83
C LYS A 98 14.24 -7.61 33.47
N LYS A 99 13.21 -7.92 34.26
CA LYS A 99 12.34 -9.09 34.01
C LYS A 99 11.59 -8.97 32.68
N ILE A 100 11.15 -7.77 32.30
CA ILE A 100 10.48 -7.52 31.02
C ILE A 100 11.49 -7.67 29.88
N VAL A 101 12.65 -7.02 29.98
CA VAL A 101 13.73 -7.14 28.99
C VAL A 101 14.11 -8.60 28.73
N TYR A 102 14.37 -9.39 29.78
CA TYR A 102 14.69 -10.81 29.62
C TYR A 102 13.55 -11.63 29.00
N SER A 103 12.30 -11.19 29.13
CA SER A 103 11.17 -11.84 28.47
C SER A 103 11.09 -11.46 26.99
N LEU A 104 11.41 -10.21 26.65
CA LEU A 104 11.44 -9.71 25.28
C LEU A 104 12.62 -10.27 24.48
N MET A 105 13.79 -10.42 25.10
CA MET A 105 14.97 -11.02 24.46
C MET A 105 14.74 -12.47 24.02
N ARG A 106 13.82 -13.20 24.66
CA ARG A 106 13.42 -14.56 24.25
C ARG A 106 12.56 -14.61 22.99
N LEU A 107 12.09 -13.46 22.50
CA LEU A 107 11.28 -13.37 21.28
C LEU A 107 12.13 -13.31 20.02
N GLU A 108 13.45 -13.18 20.13
CA GLU A 108 14.39 -13.05 18.99
C GLU A 108 14.07 -11.87 18.06
N ILE A 109 13.35 -10.87 18.57
CA ILE A 109 13.05 -9.61 17.87
C ILE A 109 14.13 -8.58 18.25
N PRO A 110 14.68 -7.80 17.28
CA PRO A 110 15.62 -6.74 17.57
C PRO A 110 15.08 -5.76 18.63
N ILE A 111 15.87 -5.53 19.68
CA ILE A 111 15.50 -4.69 20.81
C ILE A 111 16.55 -3.60 21.04
N PHE A 112 16.09 -2.36 21.10
CA PHE A 112 16.90 -1.20 21.41
C PHE A 112 16.54 -0.67 22.80
N LEU A 113 17.55 -0.40 23.62
CA LEU A 113 17.37 0.21 24.93
C LEU A 113 17.43 1.72 24.81
N ILE A 114 16.34 2.40 25.14
CA ILE A 114 16.22 3.85 25.02
C ILE A 114 16.21 4.46 26.42
N ILE A 115 17.30 5.13 26.80
CA ILE A 115 17.46 5.77 28.11
C ILE A 115 17.11 7.24 27.94
N ASN A 116 15.87 7.60 28.28
CA ASN A 116 15.33 8.94 28.06
C ASN A 116 15.63 9.89 29.24
N LYS A 117 15.47 11.20 29.03
CA LYS A 117 15.68 12.29 30.01
C LYS A 117 17.15 12.50 30.41
N ILE A 118 18.07 12.24 29.48
CA ILE A 118 19.50 12.53 29.64
C ILE A 118 19.74 13.99 29.27
N ASP A 119 19.59 14.88 30.26
CA ASP A 119 19.64 16.34 30.05
C ASP A 119 21.01 16.95 30.46
N SER A 120 21.87 16.18 31.13
CA SER A 120 23.18 16.62 31.61
C SER A 120 24.27 15.55 31.50
N ARG A 121 25.55 15.96 31.57
CA ARG A 121 26.71 15.04 31.58
C ARG A 121 26.70 14.05 32.75
N ASN A 122 26.07 14.41 33.88
CA ASN A 122 25.94 13.49 35.01
C ASN A 122 24.89 12.42 34.73
N ASP A 123 23.82 12.76 34.00
CA ASP A 123 22.82 11.79 33.57
C ASP A 123 23.41 10.81 32.55
N GLU A 124 24.24 11.31 31.64
CA GLU A 124 24.97 10.49 30.65
C GLU A 124 25.89 9.47 31.33
N LYS A 125 26.62 9.87 32.37
CA LYS A 125 27.42 8.92 33.18
C LYS A 125 26.56 7.87 33.89
N ARG A 126 25.40 8.25 34.39
CA ARG A 126 24.47 7.31 35.04
C ARG A 126 23.84 6.34 34.03
N SER A 127 23.71 6.72 32.75
CA SER A 127 23.15 5.86 31.71
C SER A 127 23.92 4.53 31.56
N PHE A 128 25.22 4.49 31.87
CA PHE A 128 26.03 3.27 31.85
C PHE A 128 25.57 2.19 32.84
N GLU A 129 24.84 2.55 33.90
CA GLU A 129 24.27 1.58 34.86
C GLU A 129 23.22 0.67 34.20
N PHE A 130 22.57 1.14 33.13
CA PHE A 130 21.55 0.36 32.41
C PHE A 130 22.12 -0.76 31.53
N ASN A 131 23.46 -0.84 31.38
CA ASN A 131 24.13 -1.99 30.76
C ASN A 131 23.78 -3.32 31.45
N GLU A 132 23.37 -3.29 32.72
CA GLU A 132 22.89 -4.46 33.46
C GLU A 132 21.66 -5.13 32.84
N PHE A 133 20.94 -4.46 31.92
CA PHE A 133 19.82 -5.06 31.19
C PHE A 133 20.27 -6.05 30.11
N GLY A 134 21.56 -6.03 29.72
CA GLY A 134 22.12 -6.96 28.74
C GLY A 134 21.73 -6.68 27.28
N ILE A 135 21.10 -5.53 27.00
CA ILE A 135 20.84 -5.05 25.64
C ILE A 135 22.10 -4.34 25.13
N LYS A 136 22.62 -4.79 23.99
CA LYS A 136 23.87 -4.24 23.41
C LYS A 136 23.65 -2.84 22.81
N ASP A 137 22.55 -2.67 22.11
CA ASP A 137 22.25 -1.43 21.39
C ASP A 137 21.45 -0.49 22.29
N SER A 138 22.17 0.37 23.02
CA SER A 138 21.61 1.35 23.96
C SER A 138 21.83 2.79 23.51
N PHE A 139 20.80 3.63 23.69
CA PHE A 139 20.76 5.01 23.22
C PHE A 139 20.35 5.93 24.37
N ALA A 140 21.27 6.81 24.77
CA ALA A 140 20.98 7.90 25.70
C ALA A 140 20.35 9.06 24.93
N ILE A 141 19.10 9.40 25.25
CA ILE A 141 18.34 10.42 24.53
C ILE A 141 17.72 11.45 25.49
N SER A 142 17.44 12.63 24.96
CA SER A 142 16.52 13.59 25.57
C SER A 142 15.48 13.99 24.54
N VAL A 143 14.28 13.44 24.67
CA VAL A 143 13.16 13.80 23.77
C VAL A 143 12.80 15.28 23.90
N SER A 144 12.91 15.87 25.09
CA SER A 144 12.64 17.29 25.35
C SER A 144 13.65 18.22 24.69
N HIS A 145 14.92 17.81 24.62
CA HIS A 145 16.00 18.59 23.98
C HIS A 145 16.32 18.13 22.55
N ASN A 146 15.59 17.13 22.04
CA ASN A 146 15.82 16.53 20.73
C ASN A 146 17.26 16.06 20.51
N THR A 147 17.83 15.40 21.52
CA THR A 147 19.21 14.89 21.51
C THR A 147 19.17 13.36 21.49
N GLY A 148 20.04 12.71 20.70
CA GLY A 148 20.11 11.24 20.60
C GLY A 148 19.05 10.61 19.68
N ILE A 149 18.18 11.42 19.05
CA ILE A 149 17.06 10.93 18.24
C ILE A 149 17.52 10.50 16.84
N GLU A 150 18.52 11.18 16.26
CA GLU A 150 19.02 10.82 14.92
C GLU A 150 19.87 9.56 15.01
N GLU A 151 20.70 9.42 16.05
CA GLU A 151 21.49 8.23 16.33
C GLU A 151 20.60 6.99 16.52
N LEU A 152 19.45 7.17 17.20
CA LEU A 152 18.44 6.13 17.33
C LEU A 152 17.85 5.74 15.95
N LYS A 153 17.57 6.70 15.08
CA LYS A 153 17.08 6.41 13.73
C LYS A 153 18.15 5.72 12.89
N ASP A 154 19.40 6.13 13.00
CA ASP A 154 20.53 5.52 12.28
C ASP A 154 20.70 4.06 12.65
N ALA A 155 20.46 3.69 13.91
CA ALA A 155 20.48 2.30 14.34
C ALA A 155 19.25 1.49 13.89
N ILE A 156 18.07 2.11 13.89
CA ILE A 156 16.83 1.47 13.43
C ILE A 156 16.83 1.27 11.91
N TYR A 157 17.35 2.24 11.15
CA TYR A 157 17.22 2.33 9.71
C TYR A 157 17.75 1.10 8.93
N PRO A 158 18.90 0.48 9.28
CA PRO A 158 19.37 -0.76 8.67
C PRO A 158 18.42 -1.94 8.88
N LEU A 159 17.75 -2.00 10.04
CA LEU A 159 16.79 -3.06 10.37
C LEU A 159 15.43 -2.86 9.70
N LEU A 160 15.16 -1.64 9.25
CA LEU A 160 13.99 -1.39 8.44
C LEU A 160 14.16 -2.06 7.07
N LYS A 161 13.23 -2.93 6.71
CA LYS A 161 13.01 -3.40 5.35
C LYS A 161 12.76 -2.16 4.51
N ASP A 162 13.53 -2.03 3.42
CA ASP A 162 13.08 -1.21 2.30
C ASP A 162 11.63 -1.64 1.99
N ASN A 163 10.74 -0.72 1.59
CA ASN A 163 9.41 -1.10 1.05
C ASN A 163 9.51 -1.94 -0.25
N LEU A 164 10.71 -2.42 -0.55
CA LEU A 164 11.10 -3.40 -1.53
C LEU A 164 12.30 -4.16 -0.94
N LYS A 165 12.07 -5.23 -0.19
CA LYS A 165 13.10 -6.28 -0.04
C LYS A 165 12.69 -7.47 -0.89
N SER A 166 13.40 -7.66 -1.98
CA SER A 166 14.14 -8.91 -2.17
C SER A 166 15.60 -8.49 -2.32
N ASP A 167 16.46 -9.11 -1.52
CA ASP A 167 17.92 -8.92 -1.56
C ASP A 167 18.42 -9.28 -2.97
N GLU A 168 19.46 -8.63 -3.52
CA GLU A 168 19.83 -8.77 -4.95
C GLU A 168 20.13 -10.22 -5.39
N THR A 169 20.45 -11.12 -4.46
CA THR A 169 20.64 -12.57 -4.68
C THR A 169 19.33 -13.35 -4.70
N GLU A 170 18.42 -13.09 -3.74
CA GLU A 170 17.04 -13.61 -3.73
C GLU A 170 16.23 -13.05 -4.91
N PHE A 171 16.52 -11.81 -5.31
CA PHE A 171 15.90 -11.13 -6.45
C PHE A 171 16.26 -11.79 -7.78
N LEU A 172 17.45 -12.39 -7.94
CA LEU A 172 17.77 -13.16 -9.14
C LEU A 172 17.19 -14.57 -9.07
N GLU A 173 17.13 -15.20 -7.90
CA GLU A 173 16.57 -16.55 -7.72
C GLU A 173 15.04 -16.55 -7.86
N ASP A 174 14.30 -15.65 -7.18
CA ASP A 174 12.85 -15.45 -7.36
C ASP A 174 12.49 -14.97 -8.79
N PHE A 175 13.39 -14.21 -9.42
CA PHE A 175 13.23 -13.77 -10.81
C PHE A 175 13.38 -14.94 -11.79
N LEU A 176 14.21 -15.95 -11.47
CA LEU A 176 14.38 -17.15 -12.30
C LEU A 176 13.35 -18.24 -11.98
N GLU A 177 12.83 -18.32 -10.76
CA GLU A 177 11.81 -19.31 -10.36
C GLU A 177 10.43 -19.06 -10.97
N ASN A 178 10.11 -17.83 -11.38
CA ASN A 178 8.85 -17.48 -12.05
C ASN A 178 8.93 -17.53 -13.58
N PHE A 179 10.03 -18.05 -14.13
CA PHE A 179 10.21 -18.29 -15.56
C PHE A 179 10.43 -19.76 -15.83
N ASP A 180 9.65 -20.33 -16.74
CA ASP A 180 10.00 -21.62 -17.35
C ASP A 180 11.35 -21.49 -18.09
N ASN A 181 11.96 -22.60 -18.50
CA ASN A 181 13.23 -22.59 -19.25
C ASN A 181 13.21 -21.70 -20.53
N ASP A 182 12.01 -21.35 -21.01
CA ASP A 182 11.77 -20.48 -22.17
C ASP A 182 11.37 -19.03 -21.80
N GLY A 183 11.29 -18.68 -20.53
CA GLY A 183 10.98 -17.32 -20.07
C GLY A 183 9.49 -16.98 -20.05
N GLU A 184 8.58 -17.94 -19.99
CA GLU A 184 7.14 -17.69 -19.83
C GLU A 184 6.76 -17.67 -18.34
N PHE A 185 5.79 -16.82 -17.98
CA PHE A 185 5.23 -16.77 -16.63
C PHE A 185 4.27 -17.95 -16.48
N VAL A 186 4.43 -18.75 -15.44
CA VAL A 186 3.47 -19.81 -15.11
C VAL A 186 2.17 -19.16 -14.63
N GLU A 187 1.16 -19.11 -15.51
CA GLU A 187 -0.21 -18.83 -15.09
C GLU A 187 -0.63 -19.91 -14.08
N ASN A 188 -0.51 -19.60 -12.79
CA ASN A 188 -1.31 -20.32 -11.81
C ASN A 188 -2.77 -19.95 -12.10
N ASP A 189 -3.57 -20.92 -12.53
CA ASP A 189 -5.02 -20.85 -12.70
C ASP A 189 -5.67 -20.21 -11.45
N LYS A 190 -5.78 -18.89 -11.46
CA LYS A 190 -6.31 -18.11 -10.35
C LYS A 190 -7.63 -17.51 -10.76
N ASN A 191 -8.61 -17.67 -9.87
CA ASN A 191 -9.85 -16.92 -9.90
C ASN A 191 -9.54 -15.42 -9.98
N ILE A 192 -10.13 -14.74 -10.95
CA ILE A 192 -10.07 -13.29 -11.10
C ILE A 192 -11.00 -12.67 -10.06
N LYS A 193 -10.46 -11.98 -9.06
CA LYS A 193 -11.26 -11.36 -8.00
C LYS A 193 -11.70 -9.97 -8.40
N VAL A 194 -13.00 -9.73 -8.41
CA VAL A 194 -13.62 -8.50 -8.90
C VAL A 194 -14.40 -7.81 -7.79
N GLY A 195 -13.98 -6.61 -7.41
CA GLY A 195 -14.63 -5.78 -6.41
C GLY A 195 -15.58 -4.76 -7.03
N ILE A 196 -16.84 -4.67 -6.58
CA ILE A 196 -17.79 -3.66 -7.05
C ILE A 196 -17.86 -2.51 -6.03
N ILE A 197 -17.33 -1.35 -6.41
CA ILE A 197 -17.23 -0.16 -5.55
C ILE A 197 -18.06 1.00 -6.10
N GLY A 198 -18.30 2.01 -5.27
CA GLY A 198 -19.10 3.19 -5.63
C GLY A 198 -20.03 3.61 -4.49
N ARG A 199 -20.62 4.81 -4.61
CA ARG A 199 -21.56 5.34 -3.61
C ARG A 199 -22.80 4.48 -3.42
N VAL A 200 -23.55 4.74 -2.35
CA VAL A 200 -24.87 4.14 -2.14
C VAL A 200 -25.80 4.56 -3.30
N ASN A 201 -26.72 3.69 -3.71
CA ASN A 201 -27.74 3.95 -4.76
C ASN A 201 -27.26 4.15 -6.22
N VAL A 202 -25.96 4.10 -6.52
CA VAL A 202 -25.44 4.10 -7.93
C VAL A 202 -25.80 2.83 -8.72
N GLY A 203 -26.38 1.82 -8.05
CA GLY A 203 -26.88 0.60 -8.67
C GLY A 203 -25.92 -0.59 -8.68
N LYS A 204 -24.97 -0.66 -7.74
CA LYS A 204 -24.05 -1.81 -7.55
C LYS A 204 -24.77 -3.16 -7.45
N SER A 205 -25.83 -3.24 -6.63
CA SER A 205 -26.59 -4.49 -6.45
C SER A 205 -27.38 -4.86 -7.70
N SER A 206 -27.91 -3.88 -8.41
CA SER A 206 -28.57 -4.10 -9.70
C SER A 206 -27.57 -4.59 -10.74
N LEU A 207 -26.35 -4.02 -10.76
CA LEU A 207 -25.28 -4.44 -11.68
C LEU A 207 -24.85 -5.88 -11.41
N LEU A 208 -24.57 -6.23 -10.14
CA LEU A 208 -24.23 -7.59 -9.74
C LEU A 208 -25.32 -8.58 -10.17
N ASN A 209 -26.58 -8.28 -9.86
CA ASN A 209 -27.70 -9.14 -10.25
C ASN A 209 -27.84 -9.27 -11.78
N ALA A 210 -27.56 -8.21 -12.54
CA ALA A 210 -27.61 -8.24 -13.99
C ALA A 210 -26.50 -9.13 -14.55
N LEU A 211 -25.26 -9.02 -14.03
CA LEU A 211 -24.13 -9.87 -14.37
C LEU A 211 -24.49 -11.36 -14.11
N VAL A 212 -24.97 -11.68 -12.90
CA VAL A 212 -25.39 -13.05 -12.55
C VAL A 212 -26.48 -13.60 -13.48
N LYS A 213 -27.45 -12.77 -13.87
CA LYS A 213 -28.56 -13.23 -14.74
C LYS A 213 -28.11 -13.44 -16.19
N ASP A 214 -27.21 -12.60 -16.68
CA ASP A 214 -26.68 -12.66 -18.03
C ASP A 214 -25.85 -13.95 -18.22
N GLU A 215 -25.03 -14.31 -17.24
CA GLU A 215 -24.30 -15.59 -17.22
C GLU A 215 -25.26 -16.80 -17.31
N ARG A 216 -26.31 -16.85 -16.49
CA ARG A 216 -27.32 -17.92 -16.56
C ARG A 216 -28.04 -18.02 -17.90
N SER A 217 -28.10 -16.93 -18.67
CA SER A 217 -28.70 -16.90 -20.00
C SER A 217 -27.76 -17.43 -21.10
N VAL A 218 -26.44 -17.28 -20.92
CA VAL A 218 -25.41 -17.72 -21.87
C VAL A 218 -25.02 -19.18 -21.63
N VAL A 219 -25.04 -19.65 -20.37
CA VAL A 219 -24.57 -21.00 -19.96
C VAL A 219 -25.63 -22.10 -20.19
N SER A 220 -26.71 -21.83 -20.93
CA SER A 220 -27.79 -22.79 -21.23
C SER A 220 -27.39 -23.98 -22.13
N SER A 221 -26.11 -24.22 -22.45
CA SER A 221 -25.73 -25.31 -23.36
C SER A 221 -24.36 -25.98 -23.17
N VAL A 222 -23.54 -25.58 -22.19
CA VAL A 222 -22.23 -26.22 -21.97
C VAL A 222 -22.26 -27.03 -20.67
N ALA A 223 -22.26 -28.35 -20.81
CA ALA A 223 -22.17 -29.28 -19.68
C ALA A 223 -20.82 -29.09 -18.97
N GLY A 224 -20.82 -28.55 -17.74
CA GLY A 224 -19.60 -28.47 -16.94
C GLY A 224 -19.54 -27.39 -15.84
N THR A 225 -20.48 -26.46 -15.73
CA THR A 225 -20.41 -25.41 -14.70
C THR A 225 -21.11 -25.86 -13.41
N THR A 226 -20.32 -26.20 -12.39
CA THR A 226 -20.80 -26.33 -11.01
C THR A 226 -20.98 -24.95 -10.38
N ILE A 227 -22.21 -24.67 -9.94
CA ILE A 227 -22.55 -23.49 -9.13
C ILE A 227 -22.16 -23.78 -7.69
N ASP A 228 -21.28 -22.98 -7.09
CA ASP A 228 -21.09 -22.97 -5.64
C ASP A 228 -21.96 -21.85 -5.03
N PRO A 229 -23.04 -22.17 -4.26
CA PRO A 229 -24.04 -21.20 -3.82
C PRO A 229 -23.57 -20.23 -2.71
N VAL A 230 -22.30 -20.31 -2.29
CA VAL A 230 -21.77 -19.51 -1.16
C VAL A 230 -21.01 -18.26 -1.62
N ASN A 231 -20.31 -18.31 -2.76
CA ASN A 231 -19.60 -17.18 -3.38
C ASN A 231 -20.16 -16.94 -4.79
N GLU A 232 -20.29 -15.67 -5.23
CA GLU A 232 -20.73 -15.38 -6.60
C GLU A 232 -19.55 -15.53 -7.56
N THR A 233 -19.21 -16.79 -7.80
CA THR A 233 -18.16 -17.22 -8.69
C THR A 233 -18.78 -17.71 -10.00
N PHE A 234 -18.23 -17.28 -11.13
CA PHE A 234 -18.73 -17.57 -12.47
C PHE A 234 -17.59 -18.02 -13.38
N VAL A 235 -17.87 -18.94 -14.30
CA VAL A 235 -16.91 -19.32 -15.34
C VAL A 235 -17.27 -18.55 -16.61
N TYR A 236 -16.33 -17.77 -17.13
CA TYR A 236 -16.50 -17.03 -18.39
C TYR A 236 -15.26 -17.23 -19.27
N GLY A 237 -15.46 -17.86 -20.43
CA GLY A 237 -14.34 -18.37 -21.23
C GLY A 237 -13.62 -19.51 -20.50
N ASP A 238 -12.30 -19.38 -20.36
CA ASP A 238 -11.41 -20.29 -19.65
C ASP A 238 -11.05 -19.82 -18.22
N LYS A 239 -11.55 -18.64 -17.80
CA LYS A 239 -11.25 -18.08 -16.47
C LYS A 239 -12.45 -18.13 -15.54
N THR A 240 -12.16 -18.24 -14.26
CA THR A 240 -13.14 -18.14 -13.18
C THR A 240 -13.12 -16.73 -12.60
N ILE A 241 -14.27 -16.06 -12.54
CA ILE A 241 -14.46 -14.70 -12.03
C ILE A 241 -15.20 -14.79 -10.69
N GLU A 242 -14.62 -14.23 -9.63
CA GLU A 242 -15.19 -14.18 -8.28
C GLU A 242 -15.53 -12.74 -7.90
N PHE A 243 -16.80 -12.45 -7.63
CA PHE A 243 -17.18 -11.13 -7.11
C PHE A 243 -17.00 -11.05 -5.59
N VAL A 244 -16.19 -10.10 -5.13
CA VAL A 244 -15.83 -9.94 -3.72
C VAL A 244 -16.96 -9.24 -2.94
N ASP A 245 -17.27 -9.77 -1.75
CA ASP A 245 -18.21 -9.18 -0.76
C ASP A 245 -19.62 -8.87 -1.32
N THR A 246 -20.22 -9.86 -1.98
CA THR A 246 -21.60 -9.80 -2.51
C THR A 246 -22.67 -9.76 -1.41
N ALA A 247 -22.38 -10.33 -0.23
CA ALA A 247 -23.31 -10.41 0.89
C ALA A 247 -23.80 -9.04 1.37
N GLY A 248 -22.91 -8.05 1.48
CA GLY A 248 -23.35 -6.71 1.88
C GLY A 248 -23.71 -5.79 0.70
N ILE A 249 -23.54 -6.23 -0.56
CA ILE A 249 -24.21 -5.61 -1.71
C ILE A 249 -25.70 -5.98 -1.69
N ARG A 250 -26.05 -7.23 -1.32
CA ARG A 250 -27.44 -7.72 -1.23
C ARG A 250 -28.21 -7.22 0.00
N ARG A 251 -27.53 -6.99 1.14
CA ARG A 251 -28.18 -6.60 2.41
C ARG A 251 -28.60 -5.12 2.53
N ARG A 252 -28.46 -4.27 1.50
CA ARG A 252 -28.76 -2.83 1.60
C ARG A 252 -30.04 -2.42 0.87
N GLY A 253 -31.16 -2.64 1.55
CA GLY A 253 -32.31 -1.74 1.49
C GLY A 253 -32.43 -1.04 2.86
N LYS A 254 -32.38 0.30 2.89
CA LYS A 254 -32.66 1.16 4.07
C LYS A 254 -31.69 1.08 5.26
N ILE A 255 -30.44 1.52 5.10
CA ILE A 255 -29.66 2.03 6.25
C ILE A 255 -28.99 3.33 5.82
N GLU A 256 -29.62 4.45 6.14
CA GLU A 256 -29.01 5.78 6.09
C GLU A 256 -28.10 5.97 7.30
N GLY A 257 -26.98 6.69 7.12
CA GLY A 257 -26.35 7.37 8.25
C GLY A 257 -24.95 6.92 8.67
N ILE A 258 -24.19 6.12 7.91
CA ILE A 258 -22.75 5.96 8.24
C ILE A 258 -21.84 5.81 7.01
N GLU A 259 -21.47 6.94 6.42
CA GLU A 259 -20.50 7.03 5.30
C GLU A 259 -19.11 6.49 5.68
N LYS A 260 -18.71 6.62 6.96
CA LYS A 260 -17.42 6.12 7.47
C LYS A 260 -17.29 4.59 7.37
N PHE A 261 -18.38 3.84 7.57
CA PHE A 261 -18.38 2.37 7.38
C PHE A 261 -18.40 1.97 5.91
N ALA A 262 -18.81 2.85 5.00
CA ALA A 262 -18.79 2.56 3.56
C ALA A 262 -17.36 2.60 3.00
N LEU A 263 -16.51 3.52 3.48
CA LEU A 263 -15.11 3.62 3.03
C LEU A 263 -14.25 2.46 3.53
N ASN A 264 -14.29 2.11 4.83
CA ASN A 264 -13.53 0.97 5.36
C ASN A 264 -13.89 -0.34 4.65
N ARG A 265 -15.18 -0.53 4.35
CA ARG A 265 -15.64 -1.69 3.59
C ARG A 265 -15.15 -1.67 2.14
N THR A 266 -15.11 -0.48 1.53
CA THR A 266 -14.53 -0.33 0.18
C THR A 266 -13.05 -0.69 0.19
N GLU A 267 -12.28 -0.29 1.20
CA GLU A 267 -10.88 -0.70 1.36
C GLU A 267 -10.75 -2.23 1.47
N GLN A 268 -11.56 -2.89 2.29
CA GLN A 268 -11.55 -4.36 2.41
C GLN A 268 -11.88 -5.08 1.10
N ILE A 269 -12.81 -4.54 0.31
CA ILE A 269 -13.13 -5.08 -1.03
C ILE A 269 -11.90 -4.97 -1.93
N LEU A 270 -11.25 -3.79 -1.94
CA LEU A 270 -10.10 -3.53 -2.79
C LEU A 270 -8.87 -4.35 -2.38
N GLU A 271 -8.61 -4.53 -1.08
CA GLU A 271 -7.54 -5.40 -0.57
C GLU A 271 -7.61 -6.84 -1.08
N ASN A 272 -8.81 -7.32 -1.38
CA ASN A 272 -9.08 -8.70 -1.79
C ASN A 272 -9.46 -8.83 -3.27
N SER A 273 -9.30 -7.78 -4.08
CA SER A 273 -9.65 -7.78 -5.50
C SER A 273 -8.42 -7.62 -6.40
N ASP A 274 -8.46 -8.18 -7.61
CA ASP A 274 -7.51 -7.90 -8.68
C ASP A 274 -7.99 -6.72 -9.55
N ILE A 275 -9.31 -6.66 -9.76
CA ILE A 275 -9.98 -5.64 -10.58
C ILE A 275 -11.11 -4.98 -9.79
N ALA A 276 -11.20 -3.66 -9.88
CA ALA A 276 -12.29 -2.86 -9.30
C ALA A 276 -13.24 -2.35 -10.40
N LEU A 277 -14.54 -2.62 -10.24
CA LEU A 277 -15.61 -1.96 -10.98
C LEU A 277 -16.05 -0.72 -10.20
N LEU A 278 -15.59 0.46 -10.64
CA LEU A 278 -16.02 1.75 -10.09
C LEU A 278 -17.36 2.14 -10.71
N VAL A 279 -18.45 1.89 -9.99
CA VAL A 279 -19.81 2.18 -10.46
C VAL A 279 -20.19 3.61 -10.13
N LEU A 280 -20.50 4.37 -11.18
CA LEU A 280 -20.97 5.76 -11.12
C LEU A 280 -22.39 5.84 -11.68
N ASP A 281 -23.17 6.79 -11.17
CA ASP A 281 -24.49 7.09 -11.71
C ASP A 281 -24.38 8.12 -12.84
N SER A 282 -24.80 7.75 -14.04
CA SER A 282 -24.76 8.67 -15.19
C SER A 282 -25.85 9.74 -15.19
N SER A 283 -26.91 9.57 -14.38
CA SER A 283 -28.00 10.53 -14.23
C SER A 283 -27.70 11.65 -13.23
N GLU A 284 -26.71 11.46 -12.36
CA GLU A 284 -26.26 12.43 -11.37
C GLU A 284 -24.92 13.06 -11.77
N ASP A 285 -24.54 14.15 -11.11
CA ASP A 285 -23.19 14.71 -11.23
C ASP A 285 -22.22 14.03 -10.25
N LEU A 286 -20.93 14.08 -10.57
CA LEU A 286 -19.89 13.50 -9.72
C LEU A 286 -19.76 14.26 -8.40
N THR A 287 -19.81 13.52 -7.31
CA THR A 287 -19.71 14.02 -5.94
C THR A 287 -18.30 13.87 -5.38
N GLU A 288 -18.01 14.53 -4.26
CA GLU A 288 -16.75 14.35 -3.53
C GLU A 288 -16.54 12.91 -3.06
N LEU A 289 -17.62 12.22 -2.68
CA LEU A 289 -17.52 10.83 -2.24
C LEU A 289 -17.19 9.87 -3.41
N ASP A 290 -17.60 10.18 -4.65
CA ASP A 290 -17.12 9.44 -5.83
C ASP A 290 -15.61 9.58 -6.01
N GLU A 291 -15.09 10.79 -5.83
CA GLU A 291 -13.66 11.09 -5.93
C GLU A 291 -12.85 10.39 -4.84
N ARG A 292 -13.34 10.40 -3.59
CA ARG A 292 -12.72 9.66 -2.49
C ARG A 292 -12.68 8.16 -2.76
N ILE A 293 -13.77 7.56 -3.24
CA ILE A 293 -13.84 6.13 -3.58
C ILE A 293 -12.91 5.80 -4.76
N ALA A 294 -12.88 6.64 -5.80
CA ALA A 294 -11.97 6.48 -6.93
C ALA A 294 -10.50 6.57 -6.48
N GLY A 295 -10.18 7.49 -5.57
CA GLY A 295 -8.86 7.63 -4.97
C GLY A 295 -8.40 6.39 -4.21
N LEU A 296 -9.33 5.70 -3.53
CA LEU A 296 -9.03 4.41 -2.90
C LEU A 296 -8.64 3.36 -3.94
N ALA A 297 -9.38 3.22 -5.05
CA ALA A 297 -9.03 2.26 -6.10
C ALA A 297 -7.62 2.49 -6.67
N ALA A 298 -7.22 3.75 -6.84
CA ALA A 298 -5.87 4.10 -7.29
C ALA A 298 -4.77 3.74 -6.28
N LYS A 299 -5.05 3.86 -4.98
CA LYS A 299 -4.12 3.52 -3.89
C LYS A 299 -3.78 2.03 -3.83
N PHE A 300 -4.72 1.16 -4.18
CA PHE A 300 -4.52 -0.30 -4.16
C PHE A 300 -3.86 -0.86 -5.43
N GLU A 301 -3.56 -0.01 -6.43
CA GLU A 301 -2.85 -0.40 -7.65
C GLU A 301 -3.53 -1.57 -8.42
N LEU A 302 -4.86 -1.64 -8.40
CA LEU A 302 -5.66 -2.68 -9.06
C LEU A 302 -5.97 -2.35 -10.52
N GLY A 303 -6.39 -3.35 -11.29
CA GLY A 303 -7.10 -3.08 -12.55
C GLY A 303 -8.41 -2.31 -12.27
N VAL A 304 -8.78 -1.34 -13.10
CA VAL A 304 -9.99 -0.53 -12.87
C VAL A 304 -10.83 -0.42 -14.13
N ILE A 305 -12.13 -0.66 -13.99
CA ILE A 305 -13.15 -0.34 -15.00
C ILE A 305 -14.09 0.70 -14.39
N ILE A 306 -14.29 1.82 -15.07
CA ILE A 306 -15.29 2.81 -14.68
C ILE A 306 -16.60 2.47 -15.36
N VAL A 307 -17.62 2.13 -14.57
CA VAL A 307 -18.93 1.70 -15.04
C VAL A 307 -19.93 2.85 -14.85
N LEU A 308 -20.33 3.47 -15.95
CA LEU A 308 -21.41 4.45 -16.01
C LEU A 308 -22.76 3.73 -16.06
N ASN A 309 -23.38 3.56 -14.90
CA ASN A 309 -24.66 2.87 -14.78
C ASN A 309 -25.85 3.84 -14.93
N LYS A 310 -27.05 3.28 -15.10
CA LYS A 310 -28.31 3.99 -15.36
C LYS A 310 -28.27 4.82 -16.64
N TRP A 311 -27.55 4.36 -17.66
CA TRP A 311 -27.33 5.09 -18.91
C TRP A 311 -28.62 5.46 -19.66
N GLU A 312 -29.72 4.75 -19.42
CA GLU A 312 -31.06 5.09 -19.90
C GLU A 312 -31.57 6.45 -19.39
N ASN A 313 -31.04 6.92 -18.26
CA ASN A 313 -31.44 8.16 -17.59
C ASN A 313 -30.38 9.27 -17.75
N LYS A 314 -29.45 9.15 -18.71
CA LYS A 314 -28.38 10.13 -18.93
C LYS A 314 -28.87 11.54 -19.33
N GLY A 315 -30.16 11.68 -19.69
CA GLY A 315 -30.71 12.91 -20.25
C GLY A 315 -30.05 13.27 -21.59
N GLU A 316 -29.72 14.54 -21.76
CA GLU A 316 -29.06 15.06 -22.97
C GLU A 316 -27.53 14.82 -22.98
N LYS A 317 -26.97 14.29 -21.89
CA LYS A 317 -25.51 14.13 -21.76
C LYS A 317 -24.96 13.15 -22.81
N ASP A 318 -23.87 13.53 -23.46
CA ASP A 318 -23.15 12.69 -24.41
C ASP A 318 -22.07 11.83 -23.71
N PHE A 319 -21.78 10.65 -24.28
CA PHE A 319 -20.80 9.72 -23.69
C PHE A 319 -19.39 10.31 -23.68
N ASP A 320 -18.96 10.97 -24.75
CA ASP A 320 -17.62 11.51 -24.85
C ASP A 320 -17.43 12.69 -23.89
N GLN A 321 -18.47 13.52 -23.74
CA GLN A 321 -18.48 14.64 -22.80
C GLN A 321 -18.35 14.16 -21.34
N ILE A 322 -19.17 13.18 -20.92
CA ILE A 322 -19.09 12.62 -19.57
C ILE A 322 -17.72 11.94 -19.37
N SER A 323 -17.24 11.19 -20.37
CA SER A 323 -15.96 10.49 -20.30
C SER A 323 -14.79 11.46 -20.13
N LEU A 324 -14.81 12.59 -20.84
CA LEU A 324 -13.79 13.64 -20.71
C LEU A 324 -13.81 14.25 -19.29
N LEU A 325 -15.00 14.55 -18.76
CA LEU A 325 -15.17 15.09 -17.42
C LEU A 325 -14.65 14.10 -16.35
N ILE A 326 -14.95 12.82 -16.50
CA ILE A 326 -14.45 11.77 -15.59
C ILE A 326 -12.92 11.66 -15.68
N LYS A 327 -12.34 11.66 -16.87
CA LYS A 327 -10.88 11.59 -17.05
C LYS A 327 -10.18 12.82 -16.46
N ASP A 328 -10.81 14.00 -16.52
CA ASP A 328 -10.27 15.22 -15.91
C ASP A 328 -10.40 15.23 -14.38
N LYS A 329 -11.51 14.73 -13.82
CA LYS A 329 -11.65 14.58 -12.36
C LYS A 329 -10.75 13.47 -11.81
N PHE A 330 -10.73 12.31 -12.45
CA PHE A 330 -10.01 11.13 -12.01
C PHE A 330 -8.73 10.93 -12.83
N LYS A 331 -7.87 11.95 -12.91
CA LYS A 331 -6.59 11.90 -13.65
C LYS A 331 -5.71 10.71 -13.24
N PHE A 332 -5.80 10.33 -11.97
CA PHE A 332 -5.10 9.20 -11.37
C PHE A 332 -5.62 7.83 -11.85
N LEU A 333 -6.80 7.77 -12.47
CA LEU A 333 -7.38 6.60 -13.16
C LEU A 333 -7.44 6.79 -14.68
N SER A 334 -6.60 7.64 -15.26
CA SER A 334 -6.60 7.90 -16.72
C SER A 334 -6.37 6.65 -17.59
N TYR A 335 -5.82 5.58 -17.01
CA TYR A 335 -5.66 4.28 -17.65
C TYR A 335 -6.94 3.43 -17.70
N ALA A 336 -7.94 3.75 -16.87
CA ALA A 336 -9.15 2.95 -16.72
C ALA A 336 -10.12 3.16 -17.90
N PRO A 337 -10.58 2.10 -18.58
CA PRO A 337 -11.64 2.23 -19.57
C PRO A 337 -12.97 2.61 -18.91
N ILE A 338 -13.78 3.35 -19.66
CA ILE A 338 -15.12 3.77 -19.25
C ILE A 338 -16.12 3.00 -20.10
N ILE A 339 -17.10 2.35 -19.46
CA ILE A 339 -18.20 1.65 -20.13
C ILE A 339 -19.53 2.17 -19.61
N SER A 340 -20.47 2.43 -20.52
CA SER A 340 -21.86 2.72 -20.15
C SER A 340 -22.76 1.49 -20.21
N VAL A 341 -23.57 1.32 -19.18
CA VAL A 341 -24.47 0.18 -19.01
C VAL A 341 -25.83 0.62 -18.45
N SER A 342 -26.83 -0.21 -18.67
CA SER A 342 -28.09 -0.15 -17.95
C SER A 342 -28.28 -1.47 -17.22
N ALA A 343 -27.90 -1.52 -15.94
CA ALA A 343 -28.06 -2.73 -15.15
C ALA A 343 -29.53 -3.17 -15.04
N LEU A 344 -30.46 -2.21 -14.98
CA LEU A 344 -31.89 -2.51 -14.88
C LEU A 344 -32.46 -3.11 -16.18
N GLN A 345 -32.00 -2.62 -17.34
CA GLN A 345 -32.44 -3.11 -18.65
C GLN A 345 -31.56 -4.24 -19.20
N GLY A 346 -30.49 -4.62 -18.50
CA GLY A 346 -29.49 -5.60 -18.96
C GLY A 346 -28.62 -5.12 -20.13
N LYS A 347 -28.67 -3.84 -20.53
CA LYS A 347 -27.95 -3.36 -21.72
C LYS A 347 -26.45 -3.26 -21.46
N ARG A 348 -25.68 -3.88 -22.36
CA ARG A 348 -24.19 -3.88 -22.40
C ARG A 348 -23.52 -4.48 -21.16
N VAL A 349 -24.26 -5.17 -20.29
CA VAL A 349 -23.71 -5.78 -19.08
C VAL A 349 -22.71 -6.89 -19.42
N HIS A 350 -23.00 -7.75 -20.42
CA HIS A 350 -22.06 -8.78 -20.92
C HIS A 350 -20.65 -8.25 -21.24
N LYS A 351 -20.56 -7.04 -21.81
CA LYS A 351 -19.26 -6.46 -22.22
C LYS A 351 -18.31 -6.20 -21.03
N ILE A 352 -18.83 -6.18 -19.81
CA ILE A 352 -18.00 -6.06 -18.61
C ILE A 352 -17.13 -7.31 -18.45
N TYR A 353 -17.63 -8.50 -18.80
CA TYR A 353 -16.84 -9.74 -18.71
C TYR A 353 -15.65 -9.71 -19.66
N ASP A 354 -15.87 -9.29 -20.91
CA ASP A 354 -14.80 -9.16 -21.91
C ASP A 354 -13.72 -8.17 -21.43
N LEU A 355 -14.15 -7.03 -20.86
CA LEU A 355 -13.23 -6.04 -20.28
C LEU A 355 -12.48 -6.57 -19.05
N ILE A 356 -13.12 -7.38 -18.20
CA ILE A 356 -12.45 -8.00 -17.05
C ILE A 356 -11.32 -8.91 -17.54
N LEU A 357 -11.58 -9.75 -18.55
CA LEU A 357 -10.57 -10.64 -19.12
C LEU A 357 -9.42 -9.86 -19.77
N GLU A 358 -9.74 -8.86 -20.59
CA GLU A 358 -8.74 -8.00 -21.26
C GLU A 358 -7.84 -7.30 -20.24
N ILE A 359 -8.44 -6.70 -19.20
CA ILE A 359 -7.70 -5.99 -18.16
C ILE A 359 -6.88 -6.97 -17.34
N TYR A 360 -7.41 -8.15 -17.00
CA TYR A 360 -6.66 -9.15 -16.24
C TYR A 360 -5.45 -9.68 -17.03
N ALA A 361 -5.60 -9.91 -18.34
CA ALA A 361 -4.49 -10.26 -19.21
C ALA A 361 -3.44 -9.14 -19.26
N ASN A 362 -3.86 -7.87 -19.28
CA ASN A 362 -2.94 -6.74 -19.18
C ASN A 362 -2.32 -6.59 -17.78
N PHE A 363 -3.02 -7.00 -16.72
CA PHE A 363 -2.61 -6.87 -15.31
C PHE A 363 -1.49 -7.86 -14.95
N THR A 364 -1.58 -9.05 -15.54
CA THR A 364 -0.61 -10.16 -15.43
C THR A 364 0.47 -10.13 -16.52
N LYS A 365 0.41 -9.17 -17.45
CA LYS A 365 1.24 -9.14 -18.66
C LYS A 365 2.74 -9.08 -18.35
N LYS A 366 3.50 -9.97 -19.00
CA LYS A 366 4.96 -9.86 -19.11
C LYS A 366 5.34 -8.94 -20.27
N LEU A 367 6.11 -7.89 -19.97
CA LEU A 367 6.67 -6.98 -20.94
C LEU A 367 8.04 -7.51 -21.39
N LYS A 368 8.23 -7.65 -22.70
CA LYS A 368 9.52 -8.09 -23.26
C LYS A 368 10.62 -7.10 -22.88
N THR A 369 11.60 -7.55 -22.10
CA THR A 369 12.68 -6.70 -21.56
C THR A 369 13.45 -5.95 -22.66
N SER A 370 13.72 -6.58 -23.81
CA SER A 370 14.40 -5.91 -24.93
C SER A 370 13.60 -4.72 -25.44
N ARG A 371 12.30 -4.92 -25.70
CA ARG A 371 11.40 -3.87 -26.19
C ARG A 371 11.22 -2.77 -25.15
N LEU A 372 11.12 -3.13 -23.87
CA LEU A 372 11.01 -2.15 -22.79
C LEU A 372 12.24 -1.23 -22.74
N ASN A 373 13.44 -1.80 -22.88
CA ASN A 373 14.68 -1.04 -22.89
C ASN A 373 14.83 -0.15 -24.13
N GLU A 374 14.39 -0.62 -25.30
CA GLU A 374 14.33 0.21 -26.52
C GLU A 374 13.45 1.44 -26.31
N VAL A 375 12.23 1.24 -25.79
CA VAL A 375 11.26 2.34 -25.54
C VAL A 375 11.83 3.37 -24.55
N ILE A 376 12.45 2.92 -23.46
CA ILE A 376 13.08 3.83 -22.49
C ILE A 376 14.25 4.58 -23.13
N LYS A 377 15.09 3.90 -23.91
CA LYS A 377 16.21 4.53 -24.61
C LYS A 377 15.72 5.60 -25.58
N GLU A 378 14.75 5.29 -26.44
CA GLU A 378 14.13 6.25 -27.37
C GLU A 378 13.53 7.45 -26.63
N ALA A 379 12.81 7.22 -25.53
CA ALA A 379 12.24 8.28 -24.71
C ALA A 379 13.33 9.19 -24.11
N THR A 380 14.43 8.63 -23.60
CA THR A 380 15.53 9.41 -23.03
C THR A 380 16.36 10.16 -24.08
N ILE A 381 16.38 9.71 -25.33
CA ILE A 381 17.01 10.43 -26.44
C ILE A 381 16.14 11.62 -26.85
N ASN A 382 14.84 11.40 -27.04
CA ASN A 382 13.90 12.43 -27.48
C ASN A 382 13.68 13.51 -26.41
N HIS A 383 13.70 13.12 -25.14
CA HIS A 383 13.58 14.02 -24.02
C HIS A 383 14.64 13.67 -22.96
N PRO A 384 15.83 14.27 -23.01
CA PRO A 384 16.90 13.99 -22.05
C PRO A 384 16.51 14.20 -20.60
N ILE A 385 17.01 13.34 -19.71
CA ILE A 385 16.80 13.49 -18.26
C ILE A 385 17.54 14.74 -17.79
N PRO A 386 16.88 15.66 -17.05
CA PRO A 386 17.55 16.81 -16.46
C PRO A 386 18.71 16.39 -15.54
N HIS A 387 19.79 17.17 -15.57
CA HIS A 387 20.91 16.98 -14.65
C HIS A 387 20.49 17.30 -13.21
N ASP A 388 20.99 16.54 -12.25
CA ASP A 388 20.82 16.82 -10.82
C ASP A 388 22.07 17.50 -10.28
N LYS A 389 21.96 18.79 -9.95
CA LYS A 389 23.09 19.60 -9.42
C LYS A 389 24.35 19.50 -10.28
N GLY A 390 24.17 19.57 -11.60
CA GLY A 390 25.26 19.46 -12.60
C GLY A 390 25.73 18.02 -12.89
N LYS A 391 25.27 17.01 -12.14
CA LYS A 391 25.61 15.61 -12.39
C LYS A 391 24.63 14.97 -13.38
N ILE A 392 25.17 14.17 -14.30
CA ILE A 392 24.39 13.43 -15.29
C ILE A 392 23.52 12.39 -14.57
N VAL A 393 22.23 12.34 -14.91
CA VAL A 393 21.31 11.27 -14.51
C VAL A 393 21.17 10.31 -15.69
N LYS A 394 21.45 9.02 -15.48
CA LYS A 394 21.47 8.00 -16.52
C LYS A 394 20.68 6.78 -16.07
N ILE A 395 19.72 6.38 -16.91
CA ILE A 395 19.09 5.05 -16.83
C ILE A 395 20.00 4.07 -17.58
N TYR A 396 20.38 2.99 -16.92
CA TYR A 396 21.18 1.92 -17.49
C TYR A 396 20.30 0.94 -18.26
N TYR A 397 19.25 0.44 -17.61
CA TYR A 397 18.26 -0.45 -18.18
C TYR A 397 16.98 -0.46 -17.33
N ALA A 398 15.92 -1.04 -17.88
CA ALA A 398 14.65 -1.26 -17.23
C ALA A 398 14.32 -2.76 -17.22
N VAL A 399 13.71 -3.24 -16.14
CA VAL A 399 13.27 -4.63 -16.00
C VAL A 399 11.93 -4.70 -15.29
N GLN A 400 11.02 -5.55 -15.77
CA GLN A 400 9.82 -5.90 -15.02
C GLN A 400 10.19 -6.93 -13.96
N PHE A 401 9.89 -6.64 -12.69
CA PHE A 401 10.22 -7.52 -11.56
C PHE A 401 8.97 -7.99 -10.80
N GLY A 402 7.79 -7.50 -11.17
CA GLY A 402 6.54 -7.88 -10.55
C GLY A 402 5.38 -7.86 -11.52
N PHE A 403 4.37 -8.64 -11.18
CA PHE A 403 3.10 -8.79 -11.88
C PHE A 403 1.97 -8.35 -10.93
N ASN A 404 0.80 -8.03 -11.48
CA ASN A 404 -0.41 -7.71 -10.72
C ASN A 404 -0.27 -6.52 -9.74
N PRO A 405 -0.02 -5.30 -10.23
CA PRO A 405 0.12 -4.88 -11.64
C PRO A 405 1.56 -5.02 -12.15
N PRO A 406 1.86 -4.71 -13.44
CA PRO A 406 3.22 -4.66 -13.94
C PRO A 406 4.09 -3.66 -13.17
N LYS A 407 5.11 -4.17 -12.48
CA LYS A 407 6.09 -3.39 -11.70
C LYS A 407 7.43 -3.37 -12.41
N ILE A 408 7.88 -2.18 -12.78
CA ILE A 408 9.10 -1.96 -13.56
C ILE A 408 10.14 -1.22 -12.71
N ALA A 409 11.32 -1.81 -12.58
CA ALA A 409 12.48 -1.15 -12.01
C ALA A 409 13.27 -0.40 -13.11
N LEU A 410 13.57 0.87 -12.88
CA LEU A 410 14.52 1.64 -13.68
C LEU A 410 15.87 1.64 -12.96
N ILE A 411 16.83 0.88 -13.48
CA ILE A 411 18.17 0.81 -12.91
C ILE A 411 18.94 2.03 -13.39
N MET A 412 19.33 2.91 -12.47
CA MET A 412 19.94 4.21 -12.77
C MET A 412 21.01 4.60 -11.76
N ASN A 413 21.87 5.54 -12.13
CA ASN A 413 22.95 6.00 -11.26
C ASN A 413 22.48 6.89 -10.09
N ARG A 414 21.33 7.55 -10.21
CA ARG A 414 20.79 8.48 -9.19
C ARG A 414 19.27 8.37 -9.08
N PRO A 415 18.74 7.35 -8.37
CA PRO A 415 17.31 7.08 -8.24
C PRO A 415 16.49 8.25 -7.72
N ARG A 416 17.02 8.95 -6.70
CA ARG A 416 16.37 10.08 -6.05
C ARG A 416 16.29 11.34 -6.94
N SER A 417 17.01 11.37 -8.05
CA SER A 417 17.06 12.51 -8.97
C SER A 417 15.95 12.45 -10.04
N LEU A 418 15.25 11.32 -10.17
CA LEU A 418 14.18 11.19 -11.16
C LEU A 418 12.90 11.87 -10.67
N HIS A 419 12.67 13.10 -11.12
CA HIS A 419 11.48 13.85 -10.77
C HIS A 419 10.18 13.17 -11.24
N PHE A 420 9.08 13.34 -10.50
CA PHE A 420 7.80 12.68 -10.76
C PHE A 420 7.24 12.97 -12.16
N SER A 421 7.48 14.17 -12.71
CA SER A 421 7.02 14.54 -14.04
C SER A 421 7.70 13.71 -15.12
N TYR A 422 9.00 13.46 -14.97
CA TYR A 422 9.76 12.62 -15.89
C TYR A 422 9.37 11.15 -15.74
N LYS A 423 9.12 10.69 -14.50
CA LYS A 423 8.55 9.36 -14.23
C LYS A 423 7.21 9.17 -14.97
N ARG A 424 6.29 10.15 -14.91
CA ARG A 424 5.03 10.11 -15.65
C ARG A 424 5.23 10.10 -17.17
N TYR A 425 6.17 10.89 -17.68
CA TYR A 425 6.54 10.87 -19.09
C TYR A 425 6.98 9.48 -19.56
N LEU A 426 7.88 8.82 -18.83
CA LEU A 426 8.31 7.45 -19.15
C LEU A 426 7.15 6.46 -19.06
N MET A 427 6.30 6.55 -18.05
CA MET A 427 5.10 5.71 -17.93
C MET A 427 4.18 5.85 -19.14
N ASN A 428 3.97 7.07 -19.63
CA ASN A 428 3.16 7.32 -20.84
C ASN A 428 3.83 6.70 -22.08
N LYS A 429 5.15 6.83 -22.23
CA LYS A 429 5.88 6.21 -23.35
C LYS A 429 5.81 4.69 -23.34
N ILE A 430 5.83 4.08 -22.16
CA ILE A 430 5.59 2.63 -22.01
C ILE A 430 4.16 2.30 -22.47
N ARG A 431 3.14 3.04 -22.03
CA ARG A 431 1.74 2.81 -22.43
C ARG A 431 1.47 3.00 -23.92
N GLU A 432 2.19 3.88 -24.59
CA GLU A 432 2.09 4.05 -26.05
C GLU A 432 2.61 2.82 -26.82
N ASN A 433 3.49 2.02 -26.20
CA ASN A 433 4.18 0.90 -26.83
C ASN A 433 3.70 -0.48 -26.34
N PHE A 434 3.04 -0.51 -25.18
CA PHE A 434 2.49 -1.72 -24.58
C PHE A 434 1.04 -1.45 -24.23
N ASP A 435 0.13 -2.30 -24.72
CA ASP A 435 -1.24 -2.25 -24.26
C ASP A 435 -1.30 -2.64 -22.77
N LEU A 436 -1.66 -1.65 -21.96
CA LEU A 436 -1.80 -1.69 -20.51
C LEU A 436 -3.13 -1.03 -20.12
N THR A 437 -4.12 -1.13 -21.00
CA THR A 437 -5.45 -0.56 -20.79
C THR A 437 -6.07 -1.16 -19.53
N GLY A 438 -6.66 -0.31 -18.69
CA GLY A 438 -7.29 -0.68 -17.43
C GLY A 438 -6.35 -1.01 -16.28
N VAL A 439 -5.04 -0.98 -16.50
CA VAL A 439 -4.05 -1.44 -15.51
C VAL A 439 -3.12 -0.30 -15.10
N PRO A 440 -2.87 -0.08 -13.80
CA PRO A 440 -1.86 0.88 -13.34
C PRO A 440 -0.46 0.37 -13.68
N LEU A 441 0.48 1.29 -13.85
CA LEU A 441 1.88 0.94 -14.11
C LEU A 441 2.73 1.47 -12.97
N VAL A 442 3.49 0.59 -12.31
CA VAL A 442 4.34 0.97 -11.18
C VAL A 442 5.78 1.06 -11.66
N LEU A 443 6.31 2.28 -11.69
CA LEU A 443 7.69 2.55 -12.13
C LEU A 443 8.56 2.91 -10.92
N ILE A 444 9.65 2.19 -10.69
CA ILE A 444 10.47 2.35 -9.48
C ILE A 444 11.93 2.62 -9.86
N PRO A 445 12.46 3.83 -9.62
CA PRO A 445 13.89 4.09 -9.75
C PRO A 445 14.68 3.29 -8.72
N ARG A 446 15.72 2.57 -9.15
CA ARG A 446 16.64 1.82 -8.29
C ARG A 446 18.10 2.07 -8.69
N ASN A 447 19.01 1.93 -7.73
CA ASN A 447 20.44 2.01 -8.01
C ASN A 447 20.91 0.68 -8.61
N LYS A 448 22.06 0.69 -9.28
CA LYS A 448 22.67 -0.51 -9.88
C LYS A 448 23.34 -1.41 -8.84
N ASN A 449 23.79 -0.85 -7.72
CA ASN A 449 24.48 -1.57 -6.65
C ASN A 449 23.91 -1.12 -5.30
N LYS A 450 23.61 -2.05 -4.40
CA LYS A 450 23.71 -1.82 -2.95
C LYS A 450 24.67 -2.89 -2.39
N ASP A 451 25.96 -2.60 -2.47
CA ASP A 451 26.96 -3.07 -1.49
C ASP A 451 28.09 -2.03 -1.38
N GLU A 452 28.31 -1.64 -0.13
CA GLU A 452 29.47 -0.97 0.49
C GLU A 452 29.92 0.45 0.03
N ASN A 453 29.99 1.33 1.04
CA ASN A 453 30.80 2.57 1.12
C ASN A 453 30.35 3.81 0.33
N ASP A 454 29.30 4.47 0.81
CA ASP A 454 29.14 5.93 0.64
C ASP A 454 29.13 6.67 2.01
N GLU A 455 29.79 6.09 3.01
CA GLU A 455 30.45 6.89 4.07
C GLU A 455 31.88 7.20 3.59
N GLU A 456 32.03 8.26 2.81
CA GLU A 456 33.14 9.20 2.94
C GLU A 456 32.98 10.34 1.94
N LYS A 457 33.12 11.56 2.46
CA LYS A 457 33.10 12.87 1.76
C LYS A 457 31.71 13.48 1.57
N LYS A 458 31.21 14.08 2.66
CA LYS A 458 31.23 15.55 2.75
C LYS A 458 31.17 16.06 4.17
#